data_AF-A0A7C5AAE6-F1
#
_entry.id   AF-A0A7C5AAE6-F1
#
_cell.length_a   1.000
_cell.length_b   1.000
_cell.length_c   1.000
_cell.angle_alpha   90.00
_cell.angle_beta   90.00
_cell.angle_gamma   90.00
#
_symmetry.space_group_name_H-M   'P 1'
#
loop_
_entity.id
_entity.type
_entity.pdbx_description
1 polymer ?
#
loop_
_entity_poly.entity_id
_entity_poly.type
_entity_poly.pdbx_seq_one_letter_code
_entity_poly.pdbx_strand_id
1 'polypeptide(L)'
;MHEKILDEVLTKIKPRPEDLIRLNSAVEKLIRKIECKARELGIGVKVRVVGSAARNTWLKGEKDIDILLMFPESTPEEEMERLGMRLAREVAGSSGREEYAEHPYVRATLDGLEVDIVPCFEVSDPSRIKSAVDRTPYHQEYVRKRMTDKLADQVLLLKQFAKGTGVYGAESKVQGFSGYLCELLILHYGSFMELVRSASEWRPGTVIDIEEFHGRADYLPRLFAGQPLILIDPVDRKRNEAAAAVVR
;
A
#
# COMPACT_ATOMS: atom_id res chain seq x y z
N MET A 1 -8.28 7.47 -30.27
CA MET A 1 -7.63 6.15 -30.49
C MET A 1 -7.13 5.54 -29.18
N HIS A 2 -6.36 6.27 -28.36
CA HIS A 2 -5.89 5.73 -27.07
C HIS A 2 -7.03 5.48 -26.06
N GLU A 3 -8.04 6.36 -25.96
CA GLU A 3 -9.17 6.18 -25.02
C GLU A 3 -9.88 4.84 -25.20
N LYS A 4 -10.19 4.45 -26.45
CA LYS A 4 -10.81 3.16 -26.74
C LYS A 4 -9.99 1.96 -26.24
N ILE A 5 -8.67 2.03 -26.38
CA ILE A 5 -7.76 0.98 -25.90
C ILE A 5 -7.79 0.93 -24.36
N LEU A 6 -7.76 2.09 -23.70
CA LEU A 6 -7.81 2.16 -22.24
C LEU A 6 -9.12 1.60 -21.69
N ASP A 7 -10.25 1.91 -22.32
CA ASP A 7 -11.56 1.36 -21.95
C ASP A 7 -11.59 -0.17 -22.13
N GLU A 8 -11.11 -0.68 -23.27
CA GLU A 8 -11.01 -2.12 -23.52
C GLU A 8 -10.12 -2.83 -22.49
N VAL A 9 -9.01 -2.22 -22.07
CA VAL A 9 -8.15 -2.75 -21.01
C VAL A 9 -8.87 -2.73 -19.66
N LEU A 10 -9.53 -1.63 -19.31
CA LEU A 10 -10.28 -1.48 -18.05
C LEU A 10 -11.32 -2.58 -17.88
N THR A 11 -12.05 -2.96 -18.93
CA THR A 11 -13.05 -4.05 -18.86
C THR A 11 -12.45 -5.41 -18.45
N LYS A 12 -11.15 -5.61 -18.68
CA LYS A 12 -10.42 -6.84 -18.35
C LYS A 12 -9.81 -6.80 -16.96
N ILE A 13 -9.29 -5.64 -16.56
CA ILE A 13 -8.48 -5.50 -15.34
C ILE A 13 -9.27 -4.99 -14.13
N LYS A 14 -10.43 -4.35 -14.33
CA LYS A 14 -11.24 -3.84 -13.24
C LYS A 14 -11.98 -4.99 -12.55
N PRO A 15 -11.91 -5.11 -11.21
CA PRO A 15 -12.74 -6.05 -10.46
C PRO A 15 -14.22 -5.86 -10.77
N ARG A 16 -14.94 -6.97 -10.93
CA ARG A 16 -16.39 -6.93 -11.16
C ARG A 16 -17.15 -6.78 -9.84
N PRO A 17 -18.43 -6.39 -9.86
CA PRO A 17 -19.24 -6.30 -8.65
C PRO A 17 -19.24 -7.60 -7.82
N GLU A 18 -19.21 -8.77 -8.46
CA GLU A 18 -19.15 -10.06 -7.77
C GLU A 18 -17.81 -10.27 -7.05
N ASP A 19 -16.72 -9.78 -7.64
CA ASP A 19 -15.39 -9.84 -7.05
C ASP A 19 -15.34 -8.97 -5.77
N LEU A 20 -15.95 -7.78 -5.81
CA LEU A 20 -16.04 -6.87 -4.65
C LEU A 20 -16.89 -7.48 -3.52
N ILE A 21 -18.05 -8.08 -3.84
CA ILE A 21 -18.90 -8.74 -2.85
C ILE A 21 -18.15 -9.88 -2.17
N ARG A 22 -17.44 -10.70 -2.95
CA ARG A 22 -16.63 -11.80 -2.43
C ARG A 22 -15.52 -11.31 -1.51
N LEU A 23 -14.79 -10.28 -1.94
CA LEU A 23 -13.70 -9.69 -1.16
C LEU A 23 -14.23 -9.13 0.18
N ASN A 24 -15.28 -8.31 0.14
CA ASN A 24 -15.87 -7.70 1.34
C ASN A 24 -16.39 -8.77 2.31
N SER A 25 -17.05 -9.82 1.81
CA SER A 25 -17.51 -10.92 2.66
C SER A 25 -16.36 -11.65 3.35
N ALA A 26 -15.26 -11.90 2.64
CA ALA A 26 -14.10 -12.56 3.21
C ALA A 26 -13.38 -11.67 4.23
N VAL A 27 -13.24 -10.38 3.93
CA VAL A 27 -12.68 -9.37 4.84
C VAL A 27 -13.48 -9.30 6.13
N GLU A 28 -14.82 -9.24 6.07
CA GLU A 28 -15.68 -9.20 7.26
C GLU A 28 -15.52 -10.46 8.13
N LYS A 29 -15.48 -11.64 7.50
CA LYS A 29 -15.24 -12.91 8.23
C LYS A 29 -13.89 -12.92 8.90
N LEU A 30 -12.86 -12.43 8.22
CA LEU A 30 -11.50 -12.38 8.71
C LEU A 30 -11.36 -11.41 9.88
N ILE A 31 -11.93 -10.21 9.79
CA ILE A 31 -11.96 -9.25 10.92
C ILE A 31 -12.63 -9.90 12.14
N ARG A 32 -13.81 -10.52 11.96
CA ARG A 32 -14.51 -11.21 13.06
C ARG A 32 -13.68 -12.33 13.68
N LYS A 33 -12.96 -13.10 12.84
CA LYS A 33 -12.04 -14.17 13.30
C LYS A 33 -10.91 -13.59 14.15
N ILE A 34 -10.29 -12.50 13.69
CA ILE A 34 -9.21 -11.82 14.41
C ILE A 34 -9.71 -11.26 15.74
N GLU A 35 -10.83 -10.54 15.75
CA GLU A 35 -11.40 -9.96 16.96
C GLU A 35 -11.82 -11.03 17.98
N CYS A 36 -12.37 -12.15 17.52
CA CYS A 36 -12.70 -13.29 18.39
C CYS A 36 -11.44 -13.85 19.05
N LYS A 37 -10.39 -14.11 18.26
CA LYS A 37 -9.11 -14.62 18.76
C LYS A 37 -8.40 -13.63 19.68
N ALA A 38 -8.45 -12.34 19.36
CA ALA A 38 -7.91 -11.29 20.22
C ALA A 38 -8.58 -11.30 21.60
N ARG A 39 -9.91 -11.41 21.65
CA ARG A 39 -10.67 -11.53 22.91
C ARG A 39 -10.33 -12.80 23.69
N GLU A 40 -10.26 -13.96 23.02
CA GLU A 40 -9.88 -15.23 23.65
C GLU A 40 -8.48 -15.17 24.28
N LEU A 41 -7.55 -14.46 23.64
CA LEU A 41 -6.17 -14.30 24.11
C LEU A 41 -5.97 -13.14 25.09
N GLY A 42 -7.02 -12.35 25.36
CA GLY A 42 -6.94 -11.15 26.20
C GLY A 42 -6.09 -10.02 25.58
N ILE A 43 -5.98 -9.96 24.25
CA ILE A 43 -5.18 -9.00 23.52
C ILE A 43 -6.06 -7.82 23.09
N GLY A 44 -5.79 -6.63 23.64
CA GLY A 44 -6.45 -5.39 23.24
C GLY A 44 -5.83 -4.80 21.97
N VAL A 45 -6.48 -5.01 20.83
CA VAL A 45 -5.98 -4.56 19.52
C VAL A 45 -7.12 -4.10 18.63
N LYS A 46 -6.86 -3.10 17.77
CA LYS A 46 -7.79 -2.63 16.76
C LYS A 46 -7.39 -3.18 15.40
N VAL A 47 -8.35 -3.77 14.69
CA VAL A 47 -8.11 -4.39 13.37
C VAL A 47 -8.43 -3.38 12.28
N ARG A 48 -7.53 -3.21 11.31
CA ARG A 48 -7.77 -2.32 10.16
C ARG A 48 -7.29 -2.95 8.86
N VAL A 49 -8.16 -2.94 7.86
CA VAL A 49 -7.80 -3.33 6.50
C VAL A 49 -7.19 -2.13 5.79
N VAL A 50 -6.07 -2.36 5.12
CA VAL A 50 -5.33 -1.34 4.38
C VAL A 50 -5.03 -1.87 2.97
N GLY A 51 -4.10 -1.24 2.26
CA GLY A 51 -3.70 -1.68 0.93
C GLY A 51 -4.72 -1.40 -0.17
N SER A 52 -4.46 -1.97 -1.35
CA SER A 52 -5.27 -1.75 -2.56
C SER A 52 -6.69 -2.28 -2.41
N ALA A 53 -6.88 -3.36 -1.64
CA ALA A 53 -8.18 -3.92 -1.30
C ALA A 53 -9.07 -2.90 -0.60
N ALA A 54 -8.55 -2.21 0.43
CA ALA A 54 -9.31 -1.19 1.16
C ALA A 54 -9.52 0.11 0.38
N ARG A 55 -8.82 0.31 -0.74
CA ARG A 55 -8.86 1.54 -1.56
C ARG A 55 -9.55 1.35 -2.91
N ASN A 56 -10.05 0.15 -3.21
CA ASN A 56 -10.63 -0.21 -4.51
C ASN A 56 -9.67 0.02 -5.70
N THR A 57 -8.35 -0.12 -5.48
CA THR A 57 -7.29 0.09 -6.48
C THR A 57 -6.55 -1.20 -6.82
N TRP A 58 -7.16 -2.36 -6.58
CA TRP A 58 -6.57 -3.68 -6.83
C TRP A 58 -6.95 -4.19 -8.23
N LEU A 59 -6.00 -4.86 -8.89
CA LEU A 59 -6.23 -5.43 -10.21
C LEU A 59 -7.03 -6.72 -10.10
N LYS A 60 -7.98 -6.94 -11.01
CA LYS A 60 -8.76 -8.16 -11.06
C LYS A 60 -7.87 -9.40 -11.04
N GLY A 61 -8.19 -10.32 -10.14
CA GLY A 61 -7.43 -11.55 -9.94
C GLY A 61 -6.31 -11.44 -8.90
N GLU A 62 -5.97 -10.22 -8.43
CA GLU A 62 -5.24 -10.05 -7.17
C GLU A 62 -6.13 -10.51 -6.02
N LYS A 63 -5.49 -11.14 -5.03
CA LYS A 63 -6.17 -11.76 -3.90
C LYS A 63 -5.56 -11.35 -2.57
N ASP A 64 -4.79 -10.27 -2.59
CA ASP A 64 -3.99 -9.80 -1.48
C ASP A 64 -4.83 -8.90 -0.57
N ILE A 65 -4.83 -9.20 0.72
CA ILE A 65 -5.45 -8.39 1.77
C ILE A 65 -4.39 -8.06 2.81
N ASP A 66 -4.18 -6.78 3.04
CA ASP A 66 -3.33 -6.28 4.12
C ASP A 66 -4.17 -5.94 5.35
N ILE A 67 -3.84 -6.54 6.49
CA ILE A 67 -4.48 -6.28 7.78
C ILE A 67 -3.45 -5.80 8.79
N LEU A 68 -3.76 -4.67 9.42
CA LEU A 68 -3.03 -4.15 10.55
C LEU A 68 -3.69 -4.56 11.87
N LEU A 69 -2.88 -5.08 12.77
CA LEU A 69 -3.20 -5.29 14.18
C LEU A 69 -2.63 -4.10 14.97
N MET A 70 -3.45 -3.06 15.18
CA MET A 70 -3.01 -1.80 15.76
C MET A 70 -3.10 -1.81 17.29
N PHE A 71 -1.95 -1.81 17.94
CA PHE A 71 -1.79 -1.80 19.40
C PHE A 71 -1.74 -0.38 19.95
N PRO A 72 -2.19 -0.14 21.20
CA PRO A 72 -2.01 1.15 21.85
C PRO A 72 -0.55 1.59 21.85
N GLU A 73 -0.30 2.89 21.66
CA GLU A 73 1.07 3.43 21.59
C GLU A 73 1.89 3.25 22.90
N SER A 74 1.19 3.06 24.02
CA SER A 74 1.77 2.76 25.33
C SER A 74 2.27 1.32 25.49
N THR A 75 1.92 0.42 24.57
CA THR A 75 2.39 -0.97 24.59
C THR A 75 3.90 -1.01 24.32
N PRO A 76 4.70 -1.75 25.10
CA PRO A 76 6.11 -1.98 24.79
C PRO A 76 6.29 -2.65 23.43
N GLU A 77 7.33 -2.29 22.67
CA GLU A 77 7.58 -2.82 21.32
C GLU A 77 7.74 -4.34 21.29
N GLU A 78 8.54 -4.90 22.19
CA GLU A 78 8.69 -6.35 22.33
C GLU A 78 7.36 -7.06 22.63
N GLU A 79 6.46 -6.40 23.37
CA GLU A 79 5.15 -6.93 23.69
C GLU A 79 4.18 -6.83 22.50
N MET A 80 4.19 -5.71 21.77
CA MET A 80 3.45 -5.51 20.53
C MET A 80 3.81 -6.57 19.50
N GLU A 81 5.10 -6.81 19.26
CA GLU A 81 5.56 -7.83 18.34
C GLU A 81 5.18 -9.24 18.82
N ARG A 82 5.48 -9.58 20.08
CA ARG A 82 5.20 -10.92 20.63
C ARG A 82 3.70 -11.26 20.61
N LEU A 83 2.85 -10.34 21.07
CA LEU A 83 1.39 -10.53 21.11
C LEU A 83 0.80 -10.46 19.71
N GLY A 84 1.25 -9.51 18.89
CA GLY A 84 0.81 -9.35 17.50
C GLY A 84 1.10 -10.58 16.66
N MET A 85 2.32 -11.08 16.69
CA MET A 85 2.72 -12.30 15.98
C MET A 85 2.03 -13.55 16.54
N ARG A 86 1.80 -13.63 17.85
CA ARG A 86 0.99 -14.72 18.43
C ARG A 86 -0.43 -14.69 17.88
N LEU A 87 -1.11 -13.55 17.90
CA LEU A 87 -2.47 -13.42 17.37
C LEU A 87 -2.51 -13.73 15.87
N ALA A 88 -1.57 -13.19 15.09
CA ALA A 88 -1.49 -13.41 13.66
C ALA A 88 -1.31 -14.91 13.32
N ARG A 89 -0.46 -15.63 14.05
CA ARG A 89 -0.30 -17.10 13.90
C ARG A 89 -1.58 -17.87 14.23
N GLU A 90 -2.23 -17.55 15.34
CA GLU A 90 -3.47 -18.21 15.76
C GLU A 90 -4.61 -18.00 14.74
N VAL A 91 -4.64 -16.83 14.09
CA VAL A 91 -5.58 -16.52 13.02
C VAL A 91 -5.22 -17.25 11.73
N ALA A 92 -3.94 -17.30 11.37
CA ALA A 92 -3.46 -17.96 10.15
C ALA A 92 -3.55 -19.49 10.21
N GLY A 93 -3.42 -20.08 11.41
CA GLY A 93 -3.39 -21.52 11.60
C GLY A 93 -2.27 -22.19 10.80
N SER A 94 -2.54 -23.35 10.23
CA SER A 94 -1.57 -24.14 9.44
C SER A 94 -1.16 -23.50 8.11
N SER A 95 -1.90 -22.48 7.64
CA SER A 95 -1.57 -21.76 6.41
C SER A 95 -0.55 -20.63 6.63
N GLY A 96 -0.26 -20.29 7.88
CA GLY A 96 0.58 -19.16 8.25
C GLY A 96 2.06 -19.43 8.02
N ARG A 97 2.72 -18.45 7.42
CA ARG A 97 4.17 -18.36 7.33
C ARG A 97 4.61 -17.01 7.90
N GLU A 98 5.54 -17.05 8.84
CA GLU A 98 6.21 -15.84 9.30
C GLU A 98 7.16 -15.34 8.22
N GLU A 99 7.06 -14.06 7.90
CA GLU A 99 7.92 -13.35 6.98
C GLU A 99 8.49 -12.14 7.72
N TYR A 100 9.61 -11.62 7.20
CA TYR A 100 10.30 -10.48 7.80
C TYR A 100 10.66 -9.48 6.71
N ALA A 101 10.16 -8.25 6.88
CA ALA A 101 10.58 -7.09 6.09
C ALA A 101 11.38 -6.14 7.02
N GLU A 102 10.79 -5.00 7.40
CA GLU A 102 11.30 -4.20 8.53
C GLU A 102 10.70 -4.66 9.87
N HIS A 103 9.49 -5.23 9.85
CA HIS A 103 8.81 -5.82 11.00
C HIS A 103 8.33 -7.24 10.68
N PRO A 104 8.24 -8.12 11.70
CA PRO A 104 7.71 -9.46 11.50
C PRO A 104 6.22 -9.39 11.19
N TYR A 105 5.76 -10.23 10.26
CA TYR A 105 4.36 -10.38 9.92
C TYR A 105 4.04 -11.82 9.55
N VAL A 106 2.75 -12.17 9.52
CA VAL A 106 2.29 -13.49 9.08
C VAL A 106 1.58 -13.36 7.76
N ARG A 107 2.08 -14.05 6.74
CA ARG A 107 1.39 -14.29 5.48
C ARG A 107 0.60 -15.60 5.56
N ALA A 108 -0.65 -15.60 5.11
CA ALA A 108 -1.53 -16.76 5.19
C ALA A 108 -2.46 -16.86 3.99
N THR A 109 -3.00 -18.05 3.73
CA THR A 109 -4.08 -18.23 2.75
C THR A 109 -5.39 -18.53 3.47
N LEU A 110 -6.33 -17.60 3.46
CA LEU A 110 -7.61 -17.68 4.16
C LEU A 110 -8.77 -17.50 3.17
N ASP A 111 -9.70 -18.45 3.11
CA ASP A 111 -10.82 -18.45 2.16
C ASP A 111 -10.40 -18.28 0.68
N GLY A 112 -9.18 -18.75 0.36
CA GLY A 112 -8.58 -18.63 -0.97
C GLY A 112 -8.02 -17.25 -1.30
N LEU A 113 -7.84 -16.38 -0.31
CA LEU A 113 -7.20 -15.07 -0.39
C LEU A 113 -5.84 -15.12 0.29
N GLU A 114 -4.87 -14.37 -0.24
CA GLU A 114 -3.58 -14.16 0.40
C GLU A 114 -3.72 -12.99 1.38
N VAL A 115 -3.33 -13.21 2.63
CA VAL A 115 -3.55 -12.25 3.72
C VAL A 115 -2.23 -12.00 4.42
N ASP A 116 -1.84 -10.75 4.50
CA ASP A 116 -0.74 -10.29 5.34
C ASP A 116 -1.31 -9.68 6.62
N ILE A 117 -0.98 -10.29 7.76
CA ILE A 117 -1.40 -9.84 9.09
C ILE A 117 -0.17 -9.23 9.77
N VAL A 118 -0.17 -7.91 9.90
CA VAL A 118 0.98 -7.12 10.33
C VAL A 118 0.66 -6.40 11.63
N PRO A 119 1.39 -6.65 12.73
CA PRO A 119 1.25 -5.86 13.94
C PRO A 119 1.93 -4.50 13.82
N CYS A 120 1.29 -3.46 14.37
CA CYS A 120 1.84 -2.10 14.39
C CYS A 120 1.26 -1.29 15.55
N PHE A 121 1.72 -0.05 15.71
CA PHE A 121 1.16 0.88 16.70
C PHE A 121 0.02 1.72 16.12
N GLU A 122 -1.01 1.96 16.93
CA GLU A 122 -1.99 3.02 16.73
C GLU A 122 -1.41 4.33 17.25
N VAL A 123 -0.54 4.95 16.46
CA VAL A 123 0.01 6.27 16.78
C VAL A 123 -1.04 7.35 16.50
N SER A 124 -1.02 8.43 17.29
CA SER A 124 -2.00 9.51 17.17
C SER A 124 -1.64 10.52 16.06
N ASP A 125 -0.36 10.67 15.75
CA ASP A 125 0.17 11.63 14.78
C ASP A 125 1.33 11.04 13.95
N PRO A 126 1.48 11.39 12.66
CA PRO A 126 2.59 10.93 11.83
C PRO A 126 3.99 11.24 12.39
N SER A 127 4.17 12.30 13.18
CA SER A 127 5.46 12.60 13.81
C SER A 127 5.89 11.57 14.89
N ARG A 128 4.97 10.70 15.33
CA ARG A 128 5.17 9.69 16.37
C ARG A 128 5.35 8.27 15.82
N ILE A 129 5.42 8.13 14.50
CA ILE A 129 5.71 6.88 13.81
C ILE A 129 7.00 6.25 14.38
N LYS A 130 6.93 4.99 14.83
CA LYS A 130 8.08 4.25 15.36
C LYS A 130 8.65 3.27 14.32
N SER A 131 7.77 2.75 13.46
CA SER A 131 8.08 1.83 12.37
C SER A 131 7.59 2.32 11.01
N ALA A 132 8.10 1.78 9.90
CA ALA A 132 7.48 2.05 8.60
C ALA A 132 6.01 1.62 8.51
N VAL A 133 5.62 0.57 9.24
CA VAL A 133 4.25 0.05 9.20
C VAL A 133 3.26 1.01 9.87
N ASP A 134 3.68 1.77 10.90
CA ASP A 134 2.83 2.76 11.56
C ASP A 134 2.40 3.91 10.64
N ARG A 135 3.07 4.09 9.48
CA ARG A 135 2.66 5.06 8.45
C ARG A 135 1.47 4.59 7.63
N THR A 136 1.32 3.28 7.46
CA THR A 136 0.34 2.66 6.57
C THR A 136 -1.10 3.10 6.85
N PRO A 137 -1.57 3.24 8.12
CA PRO A 137 -2.89 3.81 8.42
C PRO A 137 -3.11 5.22 7.87
N TYR A 138 -2.08 6.06 7.85
CA TYR A 138 -2.12 7.41 7.33
C TYR A 138 -2.03 7.44 5.81
N HIS A 139 -1.22 6.59 5.19
CA HIS A 139 -1.23 6.39 3.73
C HIS A 139 -2.62 5.98 3.25
N GLN A 140 -3.22 5.02 3.95
CA GLN A 140 -4.59 4.57 3.70
C GLN A 140 -5.58 5.72 3.77
N GLU A 141 -5.51 6.54 4.83
CA GLU A 141 -6.43 7.68 4.99
C GLU A 141 -6.19 8.78 3.96
N TYR A 142 -4.93 9.10 3.67
CA TYR A 142 -4.54 10.11 2.71
C TYR A 142 -5.11 9.82 1.33
N VAL A 143 -4.92 8.58 0.85
CA VAL A 143 -5.43 8.15 -0.46
C VAL A 143 -6.95 8.05 -0.42
N ARG A 144 -7.55 7.42 0.60
CA ARG A 144 -9.00 7.25 0.68
C ARG A 144 -9.77 8.57 0.60
N LYS A 145 -9.24 9.66 1.19
CA LYS A 145 -9.88 10.98 1.16
C LYS A 145 -9.87 11.64 -0.23
N ARG A 146 -8.94 11.24 -1.11
CA ARG A 146 -8.70 11.89 -2.42
C ARG A 146 -9.03 10.98 -3.61
N MET A 147 -9.07 9.66 -3.41
CA MET A 147 -9.32 8.68 -4.45
C MET A 147 -10.80 8.64 -4.81
N THR A 148 -11.11 9.01 -6.05
CA THR A 148 -12.44 8.85 -6.65
C THR A 148 -12.47 7.61 -7.54
N ASP A 149 -13.65 7.09 -7.89
CA ASP A 149 -13.77 5.94 -8.79
C ASP A 149 -13.08 6.18 -10.14
N LYS A 150 -13.14 7.43 -10.65
CA LYS A 150 -12.45 7.82 -11.88
C LYS A 150 -10.93 7.74 -11.74
N LEU A 151 -10.39 8.20 -10.61
CA LEU A 151 -8.95 8.12 -10.35
C LEU A 151 -8.53 6.67 -10.10
N ALA A 152 -9.35 5.87 -9.42
CA ALA A 152 -9.09 4.45 -9.19
C ALA A 152 -8.93 3.71 -10.53
N ASP A 153 -9.78 3.97 -11.52
CA ASP A 153 -9.63 3.40 -12.87
C ASP A 153 -8.29 3.79 -13.51
N GLN A 154 -7.83 5.03 -13.33
CA GLN A 154 -6.52 5.47 -13.82
C GLN A 154 -5.36 4.77 -13.08
N VAL A 155 -5.51 4.49 -11.79
CA VAL A 155 -4.54 3.68 -11.02
C VAL A 155 -4.47 2.25 -11.55
N LEU A 156 -5.60 1.63 -11.86
CA LEU A 156 -5.62 0.28 -12.43
C LEU A 156 -4.87 0.23 -13.77
N LEU A 157 -5.11 1.21 -14.64
CA LEU A 157 -4.37 1.33 -15.91
C LEU A 157 -2.86 1.44 -15.68
N LEU A 158 -2.42 2.28 -14.75
CA LEU A 158 -1.00 2.42 -14.41
C LEU A 158 -0.42 1.13 -13.86
N LYS A 159 -1.09 0.47 -12.91
CA LYS A 159 -0.63 -0.81 -12.33
C LYS A 159 -0.53 -1.88 -13.41
N GLN A 160 -1.51 -1.97 -14.30
CA GLN A 160 -1.48 -2.92 -15.42
C GLN A 160 -0.33 -2.62 -16.40
N PHE A 161 -0.11 -1.34 -16.71
CA PHE A 161 0.99 -0.93 -17.57
C PHE A 161 2.35 -1.27 -16.95
N ALA A 162 2.54 -0.95 -15.67
CA ALA A 162 3.75 -1.29 -14.92
C ALA A 162 3.97 -2.81 -14.85
N LYS A 163 2.91 -3.61 -14.65
CA LYS A 163 3.01 -5.08 -14.71
C LYS A 163 3.42 -5.57 -16.09
N GLY A 164 2.78 -5.06 -17.14
CA GLY A 164 3.06 -5.44 -18.53
C GLY A 164 4.46 -5.08 -19.00
N THR A 165 5.08 -4.06 -18.38
CA THR A 165 6.46 -3.63 -18.65
C THR A 165 7.49 -4.20 -17.67
N GLY A 166 7.05 -5.00 -16.70
CA GLY A 166 7.94 -5.68 -15.75
C GLY A 166 8.51 -4.80 -14.63
N VAL A 167 7.92 -3.63 -14.40
CA VAL A 167 8.38 -2.65 -13.38
C VAL A 167 7.40 -2.46 -12.23
N TYR A 168 6.37 -3.29 -12.10
CA TYR A 168 5.46 -3.25 -10.96
C TYR A 168 5.95 -4.12 -9.81
N GLY A 169 6.16 -3.51 -8.64
CA GLY A 169 6.71 -4.16 -7.46
C GLY A 169 7.89 -3.38 -6.89
N ALA A 170 7.90 -3.21 -5.56
CA ALA A 170 8.98 -2.51 -4.84
C ALA A 170 9.98 -3.49 -4.20
N GLU A 171 9.74 -4.79 -4.32
CA GLU A 171 10.64 -5.82 -3.82
C GLU A 171 11.97 -5.83 -4.58
N SER A 172 13.05 -6.27 -3.91
CA SER A 172 14.42 -6.25 -4.43
C SER A 172 14.61 -6.95 -5.78
N LYS A 173 13.69 -7.85 -6.17
CA LYS A 173 13.71 -8.50 -7.48
C LYS A 173 13.30 -7.56 -8.61
N VAL A 174 12.29 -6.73 -8.39
CA VAL A 174 11.73 -5.82 -9.40
C VAL A 174 12.37 -4.44 -9.30
N GLN A 175 12.49 -3.88 -8.08
CA GLN A 175 13.02 -2.54 -7.83
C GLN A 175 12.32 -1.47 -8.69
N GLY A 176 10.99 -1.52 -8.70
CA GLY A 176 10.14 -0.68 -9.51
C GLY A 176 9.08 0.05 -8.68
N PHE A 177 7.87 0.12 -9.24
CA PHE A 177 6.81 0.98 -8.77
C PHE A 177 5.92 0.23 -7.77
N SER A 178 5.87 0.73 -6.53
CA SER A 178 4.96 0.21 -5.50
C SER A 178 3.50 0.54 -5.86
N GLY A 179 2.56 -0.23 -5.31
CA GLY A 179 1.13 0.07 -5.49
C GLY A 179 0.74 1.44 -4.94
N TYR A 180 1.38 1.88 -3.85
CA TYR A 180 1.16 3.20 -3.25
C TYR A 180 1.78 4.32 -4.09
N LEU A 181 2.98 4.12 -4.64
CA LEU A 181 3.61 5.05 -5.59
C LEU A 181 2.70 5.27 -6.81
N CYS A 182 2.14 4.21 -7.37
CA CYS A 182 1.18 4.31 -8.49
C CYS A 182 -0.05 5.17 -8.12
N GLU A 183 -0.57 5.02 -6.91
CA GLU A 183 -1.71 5.81 -6.44
C GLU A 183 -1.34 7.29 -6.29
N LEU A 184 -0.20 7.60 -5.69
CA LEU A 184 0.28 8.98 -5.53
C LEU A 184 0.56 9.66 -6.88
N LEU A 185 1.15 8.93 -7.82
CA LEU A 185 1.39 9.44 -9.18
C LEU A 185 0.07 9.82 -9.87
N ILE A 186 -0.96 8.98 -9.78
CA ILE A 186 -2.26 9.32 -10.36
C ILE A 186 -2.96 10.46 -9.60
N LEU A 187 -2.83 10.53 -8.28
CA LEU A 187 -3.33 11.67 -7.51
C LEU A 187 -2.69 12.99 -7.95
N HIS A 188 -1.40 12.97 -8.32
CA HIS A 188 -0.68 14.15 -8.79
C HIS A 188 -1.04 14.54 -10.23
N TYR A 189 -0.97 13.59 -11.17
CA TYR A 189 -1.16 13.88 -12.60
C TYR A 189 -2.63 13.79 -13.07
N GLY A 190 -3.53 13.26 -12.26
CA GLY A 190 -4.97 13.16 -12.52
C GLY A 190 -5.39 12.09 -13.53
N SER A 191 -4.49 11.61 -14.40
CA SER A 191 -4.77 10.51 -15.33
C SER A 191 -3.53 9.72 -15.72
N PHE A 192 -3.75 8.48 -16.18
CA PHE A 192 -2.68 7.62 -16.69
C PHE A 192 -1.98 8.25 -17.91
N MET A 193 -2.74 8.85 -18.83
CA MET A 193 -2.16 9.44 -20.04
C MET A 193 -1.35 10.71 -19.74
N GLU A 194 -1.81 11.53 -18.80
CA GLU A 194 -1.07 12.73 -18.40
C GLU A 194 0.23 12.38 -17.67
N LEU A 195 0.18 11.34 -16.82
CA LEU A 195 1.37 10.74 -16.24
C LEU A 195 2.34 10.28 -17.33
N VAL A 196 1.88 9.50 -18.33
CA VAL A 196 2.78 8.97 -19.38
C VAL A 196 3.44 10.09 -20.18
N ARG A 197 2.70 11.16 -20.52
CA ARG A 197 3.27 12.34 -21.20
C ARG A 197 4.34 12.99 -20.34
N SER A 198 4.03 13.28 -19.08
CA SER A 198 4.97 13.91 -18.15
C SER A 198 6.19 13.03 -17.88
N ALA A 199 5.98 11.72 -17.72
CA ALA A 199 7.03 10.75 -17.47
C ALA A 199 7.99 10.57 -18.66
N SER A 200 7.55 10.84 -19.88
CA SER A 200 8.43 10.84 -21.07
C SER A 200 9.50 11.95 -21.02
N GLU A 201 9.27 12.97 -20.21
CA GLU A 201 10.19 14.09 -20.01
C GLU A 201 11.02 13.96 -18.74
N TRP A 202 10.72 12.97 -17.87
CA TRP A 202 11.48 12.76 -16.64
C TRP A 202 12.97 12.56 -16.92
N ARG A 203 13.77 13.07 -15.99
CA ARG A 203 15.22 12.90 -15.91
C ARG A 203 15.59 12.34 -14.54
N PRO A 204 16.72 11.64 -14.39
CA PRO A 204 17.20 11.24 -13.08
C PRO A 204 17.22 12.44 -12.11
N GLY A 205 16.62 12.27 -10.94
CA GLY A 205 16.44 13.33 -9.95
C GLY A 205 15.17 14.17 -10.12
N THR A 206 14.22 13.73 -10.96
CA THR A 206 12.89 14.38 -11.04
C THR A 206 12.20 14.36 -9.68
N VAL A 207 11.67 15.51 -9.26
CA VAL A 207 11.02 15.69 -7.96
C VAL A 207 9.51 15.88 -8.14
N ILE A 208 8.74 15.18 -7.33
CA ILE A 208 7.29 15.32 -7.19
C ILE A 208 6.98 15.52 -5.70
N ASP A 209 6.43 16.68 -5.35
CA ASP A 209 6.04 17.01 -3.97
C ASP A 209 4.57 17.46 -3.97
N ILE A 210 3.66 16.51 -3.71
CA ILE A 210 2.21 16.69 -3.86
C ILE A 210 1.66 17.72 -2.87
N GLU A 211 2.24 17.80 -1.67
CA GLU A 211 1.81 18.71 -0.61
C GLU A 211 2.70 19.96 -0.53
N GLU A 212 3.61 20.15 -1.49
CA GLU A 212 4.53 21.29 -1.60
C GLU A 212 5.35 21.55 -0.31
N PHE A 213 5.67 20.50 0.46
CA PHE A 213 6.40 20.62 1.73
C PHE A 213 7.75 21.34 1.60
N HIS A 214 8.40 21.23 0.44
CA HIS A 214 9.75 21.73 0.20
C HIS A 214 9.79 22.87 -0.84
N GLY A 215 8.64 23.31 -1.37
CA GLY A 215 8.55 24.40 -2.35
C GLY A 215 9.39 24.14 -3.62
N ARG A 216 10.24 25.09 -4.02
CA ARG A 216 11.11 24.94 -5.22
C ARG A 216 12.23 23.91 -5.06
N ALA A 217 12.48 23.45 -3.83
CA ALA A 217 13.17 22.20 -3.49
C ALA A 217 14.45 21.79 -4.26
N ASP A 218 15.27 22.74 -4.72
CA ASP A 218 16.52 22.49 -5.48
C ASP A 218 17.55 21.61 -4.73
N TYR A 219 17.39 21.44 -3.41
CA TYR A 219 18.24 20.58 -2.59
C TYR A 219 17.79 19.12 -2.56
N LEU A 220 16.55 18.79 -2.90
CA LEU A 220 16.03 17.41 -2.80
C LEU A 220 16.80 16.41 -3.67
N PRO A 221 17.20 16.74 -4.92
CA PRO A 221 18.07 15.85 -5.70
C PRO A 221 19.43 15.59 -5.05
N ARG A 222 19.92 16.50 -4.21
CA ARG A 222 21.16 16.31 -3.44
C ARG A 222 20.91 15.46 -2.19
N LEU A 223 19.79 15.67 -1.52
CA LEU A 223 19.40 14.91 -0.32
C LEU A 223 19.13 13.43 -0.66
N PHE A 224 18.47 13.19 -1.78
CA PHE A 224 18.17 11.85 -2.31
C PHE A 224 19.10 11.51 -3.50
N ALA A 225 20.39 11.80 -3.35
CA ALA A 225 21.36 11.60 -4.41
C ALA A 225 21.32 10.16 -4.97
N GLY A 226 21.33 10.05 -6.30
CA GLY A 226 21.28 8.77 -7.01
C GLY A 226 19.89 8.19 -7.21
N GLN A 227 18.84 8.78 -6.61
CA GLN A 227 17.46 8.35 -6.85
C GLN A 227 16.95 8.90 -8.20
N PRO A 228 16.44 8.05 -9.09
CA PRO A 228 16.00 8.50 -10.41
C PRO A 228 14.69 9.28 -10.34
N LEU A 229 13.82 8.94 -9.40
CA LEU A 229 12.58 9.62 -9.10
C LEU A 229 12.52 9.90 -7.60
N ILE A 230 12.13 11.11 -7.25
CA ILE A 230 11.94 11.55 -5.87
C ILE A 230 10.48 11.96 -5.75
N LEU A 231 9.66 11.08 -5.16
CA LEU A 231 8.28 11.43 -4.80
C LEU A 231 8.21 11.58 -3.29
N ILE A 232 7.99 12.79 -2.81
CA ILE A 232 7.89 13.08 -1.38
C ILE A 232 6.61 12.46 -0.84
N ASP A 233 6.75 11.60 0.16
CA ASP A 233 5.62 10.97 0.83
C ASP A 233 4.76 12.06 1.50
N PRO A 234 3.46 12.17 1.15
CA PRO A 234 2.60 13.22 1.69
C PRO A 234 2.30 13.05 3.19
N VAL A 235 2.63 11.90 3.78
CA VAL A 235 2.51 11.63 5.23
C VAL A 235 3.84 11.84 5.95
N ASP A 236 4.97 11.74 5.23
CA ASP A 236 6.31 11.93 5.80
C ASP A 236 7.19 12.73 4.83
N ARG A 237 7.31 14.03 5.10
CA ARG A 237 8.09 14.96 4.27
C ARG A 237 9.57 14.58 4.11
N LYS A 238 10.12 13.69 4.93
CA LYS A 238 11.54 13.27 4.86
C LYS A 238 11.73 11.99 4.05
N ARG A 239 10.66 11.37 3.57
CA ARG A 239 10.70 10.07 2.88
C ARG A 239 10.49 10.23 1.37
N ASN A 240 11.32 9.53 0.60
CA ASN A 240 11.07 9.30 -0.82
C ASN A 240 10.27 8.00 -0.99
N GLU A 241 9.01 8.10 -1.45
CA GLU A 241 8.18 6.92 -1.75
C GLU A 241 8.72 6.11 -2.94
N ALA A 242 9.42 6.77 -3.87
CA ALA A 242 10.01 6.10 -5.04
C ALA A 242 11.39 5.46 -4.75
N ALA A 243 11.81 5.34 -3.48
CA ALA A 243 13.16 4.89 -3.11
C ALA A 243 13.54 3.48 -3.61
N ALA A 244 12.55 2.62 -3.86
CA ALA A 244 12.78 1.28 -4.42
C ALA A 244 12.97 1.27 -5.94
N ALA A 245 12.57 2.34 -6.64
CA ALA A 245 12.63 2.42 -8.10
C ALA A 245 14.04 2.81 -8.55
N VAL A 246 14.68 1.95 -9.35
CA VAL A 246 16.05 2.17 -9.85
C VAL A 246 16.09 2.19 -11.38
N VAL A 247 17.12 2.83 -11.93
CA VAL A 247 17.45 2.72 -13.36
C VAL A 247 18.43 1.55 -13.53
N ARG A 248 18.11 0.64 -14.43
CA ARG A 248 18.95 -0.51 -14.79
C ARG A 248 19.64 -0.28 -16.12
#